data_AF-A0A4Y8W8L9-F1
#
_entry.id   AF-A0A4Y8W8L9-F1
#
_cell.length_a   1.000
_cell.length_b   1.000
_cell.length_c   1.000
_cell.angle_alpha   90.00
_cell.angle_beta   90.00
_cell.angle_gamma   90.00
#
_symmetry.space_group_name_H-M   'P 1'
#
loop_
_entity.id
_entity.type
_entity.pdbx_description
1 polymer ?
#
loop_
_entity_poly.entity_id
_entity_poly.type
_entity_poly.pdbx_seq_one_letter_code
_entity_poly.pdbx_strand_id
1 'polypeptide(L)'
;MKIKKLIISGLVVFLSACNSTGSSSGNGNAVLDNTKAYTYESVKVPSPKEATPYDYVYYAAKQADKMKFRKFALIQEYTKDKDGIFRPNKITAFMFNGDEDFDEIKRYEKPYRKLKLFGVFETEEYKDKRFTPVGYVPGAA
;
A
#
# COMPACT_ATOMS: atom_id res chain seq x y z
N MET A 1 37.81 44.09 34.85
CA MET A 1 36.66 44.55 35.68
C MET A 1 35.39 44.35 34.86
N LYS A 2 34.30 43.67 35.25
CA LYS A 2 33.88 42.99 36.48
C LYS A 2 32.97 41.81 36.04
N ILE A 3 33.23 40.63 36.60
CA ILE A 3 32.29 39.51 36.67
C ILE A 3 31.11 39.93 37.55
N LYS A 4 29.87 39.64 37.16
CA LYS A 4 28.72 39.53 38.07
C LYS A 4 27.86 38.32 37.64
N LYS A 5 28.00 37.21 38.37
CA LYS A 5 26.99 36.59 39.27
C LYS A 5 25.77 36.06 38.50
N LEU A 6 25.60 34.76 38.23
CA LEU A 6 25.52 33.58 39.10
C LEU A 6 24.45 33.75 40.19
N ILE A 7 23.43 32.87 40.20
CA ILE A 7 22.57 32.36 41.29
C ILE A 7 21.24 31.89 40.66
N ILE A 8 20.59 30.76 40.96
CA ILE A 8 20.85 29.48 41.64
C ILE A 8 19.45 28.87 41.82
N SER A 9 19.35 27.53 41.76
CA SER A 9 18.27 26.69 42.34
C SER A 9 16.90 26.80 41.68
N GLY A 10 16.11 25.76 41.50
CA GLY A 10 16.00 24.38 41.98
C GLY A 10 14.66 23.90 41.39
N LEU A 11 14.17 22.67 41.46
CA LEU A 11 14.43 21.54 42.32
C LEU A 11 13.78 20.36 41.59
N VAL A 12 14.42 19.22 41.70
CA VAL A 12 13.98 17.90 41.28
C VAL A 12 12.68 17.49 41.98
N VAL A 13 11.74 16.88 41.26
CA VAL A 13 10.84 15.87 41.83
C VAL A 13 10.92 14.60 40.97
N PHE A 14 11.61 13.62 41.53
CA PHE A 14 11.51 12.21 41.20
C PHE A 14 10.07 11.73 41.42
N LEU A 15 9.50 11.03 40.45
CA LEU A 15 8.58 9.94 40.73
C LEU A 15 9.16 8.68 40.10
N SER A 16 9.86 7.95 40.96
CA SER A 16 10.37 6.60 40.73
C SER A 16 9.23 5.59 40.80
N ALA A 17 9.36 4.56 39.96
CA ALA A 17 8.86 3.20 40.08
C ALA A 17 7.40 2.91 39.69
N CYS A 18 7.26 2.28 38.53
CA CYS A 18 6.86 0.87 38.55
C CYS A 18 7.64 0.09 37.47
N ASN A 19 8.66 -0.67 37.92
CA ASN A 19 9.23 -1.76 37.17
C ASN A 19 8.32 -2.98 37.34
N SER A 20 7.90 -3.63 36.25
CA SER A 20 7.68 -5.07 36.26
C SER A 20 7.78 -5.64 34.84
N THR A 21 8.95 -6.25 34.59
CA THR A 21 9.17 -7.49 33.85
C THR A 21 8.51 -7.65 32.47
N GLY A 22 9.34 -7.63 31.43
CA GLY A 22 8.95 -8.07 30.09
C GLY A 22 10.02 -7.79 29.04
N SER A 23 11.13 -8.51 29.11
CA SER A 23 12.10 -8.58 28.03
C SER A 23 11.46 -9.14 26.75
N SER A 24 11.24 -8.29 25.77
CA SER A 24 11.39 -8.65 24.37
C SER A 24 11.68 -7.39 23.56
N SER A 25 12.96 -7.25 23.19
CA SER A 25 13.38 -6.37 22.09
C SER A 25 12.60 -6.75 20.84
N GLY A 26 11.51 -6.05 20.59
CA GLY A 26 10.80 -6.03 19.33
C GLY A 26 11.00 -4.66 18.72
N ASN A 27 11.93 -4.58 17.76
CA ASN A 27 12.16 -3.42 16.94
C ASN A 27 10.91 -3.20 16.05
N GLY A 28 9.86 -2.62 16.62
CA GLY A 28 8.62 -2.32 15.93
C GLY A 28 8.72 -0.93 15.33
N ASN A 29 8.99 -0.86 14.03
CA ASN A 29 8.93 0.37 13.25
C ASN A 29 7.68 1.17 13.64
N ALA A 30 7.89 2.44 13.98
CA ALA A 30 6.82 3.41 14.09
C ALA A 30 6.15 3.54 12.71
N VAL A 31 5.07 2.78 12.49
CA VAL A 31 4.18 2.95 11.36
C VAL A 31 3.39 4.21 11.64
N LEU A 32 3.62 5.25 10.83
CA LEU A 32 2.93 6.53 10.89
C LEU A 32 1.41 6.33 10.85
N ASP A 33 0.76 6.65 11.96
CA ASP A 33 -0.61 6.23 12.29
C ASP A 33 -1.68 7.27 11.94
N ASN A 34 -1.50 8.14 10.92
CA ASN A 34 -2.53 9.19 10.68
C ASN A 34 -2.56 9.85 9.29
N THR A 35 -2.51 9.08 8.23
CA THR A 35 -2.87 9.57 6.88
C THR A 35 -3.52 8.39 6.20
N LYS A 36 -4.75 8.55 5.66
CA LYS A 36 -5.60 7.47 5.11
C LYS A 36 -4.80 6.19 4.81
N ALA A 37 -5.05 5.11 5.55
CA ALA A 37 -4.25 3.89 5.52
C ALA A 37 -4.34 3.10 4.20
N TYR A 38 -4.93 3.69 3.17
CA TYR A 38 -5.05 3.16 1.82
C TYR A 38 -4.94 4.25 0.75
N THR A 39 -4.62 3.85 -0.48
CA THR A 39 -4.64 4.73 -1.66
C THR A 39 -5.04 3.99 -2.93
N TYR A 40 -5.50 4.74 -3.93
CA TYR A 40 -5.94 4.25 -5.24
C TYR A 40 -5.05 4.82 -6.34
N GLU A 41 -4.32 3.95 -7.05
CA GLU A 41 -3.47 4.35 -8.17
C GLU A 41 -3.68 3.46 -9.38
N SER A 42 -3.69 4.07 -10.57
CA SER A 42 -3.79 3.31 -11.82
C SER A 42 -2.49 2.51 -12.05
N VAL A 43 -2.63 1.23 -12.38
CA VAL A 43 -1.46 0.37 -12.57
C VAL A 43 -0.78 0.74 -13.88
N LYS A 44 0.50 1.13 -13.79
CA LYS A 44 1.30 1.57 -14.93
C LYS A 44 2.07 0.39 -15.50
N VAL A 45 1.48 -0.28 -16.50
CA VAL A 45 2.14 -1.31 -17.31
C VAL A 45 2.72 -0.70 -18.60
N PRO A 46 3.93 -1.06 -19.05
CA PRO A 46 4.55 -0.48 -20.25
C PRO A 46 3.76 -0.72 -21.54
N SER A 47 3.17 -1.91 -21.70
CA SER A 47 2.41 -2.31 -22.90
C SER A 47 1.01 -2.83 -22.51
N PRO A 48 0.03 -1.95 -22.20
CA PRO A 48 -1.28 -2.37 -21.69
C PRO A 48 -2.07 -3.31 -22.60
N LYS A 49 -1.87 -3.23 -23.92
CA LYS A 49 -2.57 -4.07 -24.90
C LYS A 49 -2.08 -5.52 -24.93
N GLU A 50 -0.85 -5.75 -24.50
CA GLU A 50 -0.18 -7.05 -24.47
C GLU A 50 -0.04 -7.59 -23.05
N ALA A 51 -0.41 -6.79 -22.05
CA ALA A 51 -0.27 -7.11 -20.65
C ALA A 51 -1.24 -8.21 -20.22
N THR A 52 -0.70 -9.22 -19.55
CA THR A 52 -1.47 -10.28 -18.89
C THR A 52 -1.91 -9.84 -17.50
N PRO A 53 -2.90 -10.51 -16.88
CA PRO A 53 -3.25 -10.26 -15.48
C PRO A 53 -2.05 -10.35 -14.52
N TYR A 54 -1.09 -11.25 -14.79
CA TYR A 54 0.13 -11.39 -13.98
C TYR A 54 1.04 -10.17 -14.06
N ASP A 55 1.12 -9.52 -15.22
CA ASP A 55 1.87 -8.26 -15.36
C ASP A 55 1.26 -7.20 -14.46
N TYR A 56 -0.07 -7.08 -14.45
CA TYR A 56 -0.75 -6.13 -13.56
C TYR A 56 -0.49 -6.42 -12.08
N VAL A 57 -0.45 -7.70 -11.67
CA VAL A 57 -0.10 -8.08 -10.29
C VAL A 57 1.33 -7.64 -9.96
N TYR A 58 2.29 -7.92 -10.84
CA TYR A 58 3.68 -7.55 -10.65
C TYR A 58 3.89 -6.04 -10.54
N TYR A 59 3.33 -5.27 -11.49
CA TYR A 59 3.48 -3.82 -11.49
C TYR A 59 2.73 -3.16 -10.33
N ALA A 60 1.57 -3.68 -9.92
CA ALA A 60 0.87 -3.22 -8.73
C ALA A 60 1.66 -3.51 -7.44
N ALA A 61 2.26 -4.69 -7.33
CA ALA A 61 3.11 -5.04 -6.18
C ALA A 61 4.31 -4.09 -6.06
N LYS A 62 4.95 -3.74 -7.18
CA LYS A 62 6.04 -2.76 -7.19
C LYS A 62 5.60 -1.36 -6.78
N GLN A 63 4.39 -0.94 -7.19
CA GLN A 63 3.83 0.34 -6.75
C GLN A 63 3.55 0.32 -5.25
N ALA A 64 2.94 -0.75 -4.74
CA ALA A 64 2.65 -0.93 -3.32
C ALA A 64 3.92 -0.94 -2.46
N ASP A 65 4.97 -1.64 -2.88
CA ASP A 65 6.27 -1.68 -2.17
C ASP A 65 6.94 -0.30 -2.12
N LYS A 66 6.92 0.43 -3.26
CA LYS A 66 7.44 1.80 -3.33
C LYS A 66 6.71 2.73 -2.37
N MET A 67 5.40 2.53 -2.23
CA MET A 67 4.52 3.33 -1.37
C MET A 67 4.39 2.76 0.05
N LYS A 68 5.12 1.69 0.39
CA LYS A 68 5.16 1.05 1.72
C LYS A 68 3.82 0.50 2.20
N PHE A 69 3.02 -0.04 1.27
CA PHE A 69 1.79 -0.78 1.61
C PHE A 69 2.01 -2.29 1.64
N ARG A 70 1.40 -2.95 2.61
CA ARG A 70 1.53 -4.40 2.83
C ARG A 70 0.72 -5.22 1.83
N LYS A 71 -0.46 -4.74 1.45
CA LYS A 71 -1.39 -5.43 0.55
C LYS A 71 -1.81 -4.53 -0.59
N PHE A 72 -2.29 -5.15 -1.65
CA PHE A 72 -2.99 -4.44 -2.71
C PHE A 72 -4.12 -5.29 -3.31
N ALA A 73 -5.16 -4.62 -3.81
CA ALA A 73 -6.24 -5.23 -4.56
C ALA A 73 -6.22 -4.71 -6.01
N LEU A 74 -6.35 -5.62 -6.97
CA LEU A 74 -6.51 -5.26 -8.37
C LEU A 74 -7.98 -5.09 -8.71
N ILE A 75 -8.32 -3.92 -9.27
CA ILE A 75 -9.69 -3.54 -9.55
C ILE A 75 -9.78 -3.08 -11.00
N GLN A 76 -10.67 -3.69 -11.77
CA GLN A 76 -11.08 -3.16 -13.07
C GLN A 76 -12.11 -2.06 -12.86
N GLU A 77 -11.77 -0.85 -13.29
CA GLU A 77 -12.71 0.25 -13.40
C GLU A 77 -13.42 0.21 -14.76
N TYR A 78 -14.73 0.42 -14.72
CA TYR A 78 -15.58 0.55 -15.89
C TYR A 78 -16.12 1.97 -15.98
N THR A 79 -16.24 2.48 -17.20
CA THR A 79 -16.83 3.79 -17.47
C THR A 79 -18.06 3.60 -18.34
N LYS A 80 -19.11 4.36 -18.04
CA LYS A 80 -20.37 4.34 -18.78
C LYS A 80 -20.19 5.14 -20.06
N ASP A 81 -20.41 4.53 -21.21
CA ASP A 81 -20.39 5.21 -22.50
C ASP A 81 -21.67 6.03 -22.73
N LYS A 82 -21.75 6.72 -23.88
CA LYS A 82 -22.89 7.57 -24.25
C LYS A 82 -24.20 6.80 -24.35
N ASP A 83 -24.13 5.51 -24.66
CA ASP A 83 -25.27 4.59 -24.80
C ASP A 83 -25.68 3.97 -23.46
N GLY A 84 -24.94 4.29 -22.40
CA GLY A 84 -25.18 3.83 -21.06
C GLY A 84 -24.59 2.45 -20.75
N ILE A 85 -23.74 1.91 -21.61
CA ILE A 85 -23.07 0.62 -21.47
C ILE A 85 -21.76 0.82 -20.69
N PHE A 86 -21.50 -0.06 -19.71
CA PHE A 86 -20.25 -0.05 -18.97
C PHE A 86 -19.15 -0.77 -19.76
N ARG A 87 -18.09 -0.04 -20.11
CA ARG A 87 -16.91 -0.60 -20.79
C ARG A 87 -15.68 -0.57 -19.89
N PRO A 88 -14.78 -1.57 -19.97
CA PRO A 88 -13.50 -1.54 -19.26
C PRO A 88 -12.74 -0.26 -19.60
N ASN A 89 -12.26 0.46 -18.58
CA ASN A 89 -11.49 1.69 -18.74
C ASN A 89 -10.03 1.45 -18.36
N LYS A 90 -9.78 1.08 -17.10
CA LYS A 90 -8.43 0.90 -16.57
C LYS A 90 -8.40 -0.09 -15.40
N ILE A 91 -7.22 -0.61 -15.12
CA ILE A 91 -6.95 -1.43 -13.94
C ILE A 91 -6.22 -0.56 -12.91
N THR A 92 -6.72 -0.60 -11.68
CA THR A 92 -6.26 0.22 -10.56
C THR A 92 -5.85 -0.70 -9.41
N ALA A 93 -4.75 -0.33 -8.76
CA ALA A 93 -4.32 -0.92 -7.50
C ALA A 93 -4.90 -0.10 -6.35
N PHE A 94 -5.69 -0.75 -5.51
CA PHE A 94 -5.99 -0.25 -4.18
C PHE A 94 -4.96 -0.80 -3.21
N MET A 95 -4.12 0.04 -2.63
CA MET A 95 -3.04 -0.37 -1.75
C MET A 95 -3.41 -0.03 -0.31
N PHE A 96 -3.17 -0.95 0.62
CA PHE A 96 -3.66 -0.86 2.00
C PHE A 96 -2.82 -1.72 2.96
N ASN A 97 -3.03 -1.55 4.26
CA ASN A 97 -2.24 -2.22 5.29
C ASN A 97 -3.03 -3.23 6.14
N GLY A 98 -4.33 -3.01 6.34
CA GLY A 98 -5.19 -3.90 7.12
C GLY A 98 -6.50 -4.25 6.41
N ASP A 99 -7.14 -5.34 6.82
CA ASP A 99 -8.39 -5.80 6.18
C ASP A 99 -9.56 -4.82 6.38
N GLU A 100 -9.52 -4.03 7.45
CA GLU A 100 -10.49 -2.94 7.74
C GLU A 100 -10.48 -1.86 6.64
N ASP A 101 -9.32 -1.56 6.06
CA ASP A 101 -9.18 -0.61 4.96
C ASP A 101 -9.87 -1.12 3.68
N PHE A 102 -9.88 -2.45 3.50
CA PHE A 102 -10.41 -3.09 2.30
C PHE A 102 -11.95 -3.17 2.27
N ASP A 103 -12.59 -3.15 3.45
CA ASP A 103 -14.06 -3.19 3.54
C ASP A 103 -14.73 -1.97 2.89
N GLU A 104 -13.99 -0.87 2.71
CA GLU A 104 -14.48 0.27 1.94
C GLU A 104 -14.75 -0.08 0.47
N ILE A 105 -13.94 -0.93 -0.16
CA ILE A 105 -14.11 -1.31 -1.58
C ILE A 105 -15.25 -2.29 -1.77
N LYS A 106 -15.43 -3.24 -0.85
CA LYS A 106 -16.47 -4.27 -0.95
C LYS A 106 -17.86 -3.66 -1.14
N ARG A 107 -18.09 -2.47 -0.57
CA ARG A 107 -19.34 -1.70 -0.73
C ARG A 107 -19.61 -1.23 -2.16
N TYR A 108 -18.58 -1.14 -3.01
CA TYR A 108 -18.70 -0.72 -4.41
C TYR A 108 -18.82 -1.89 -5.40
N GLU A 109 -18.79 -3.14 -4.93
CA GLU A 109 -18.83 -4.32 -5.79
C GLU A 109 -20.23 -4.55 -6.43
N LYS A 110 -21.33 -3.97 -5.91
CA LYS A 110 -22.70 -3.98 -6.52
C LYS A 110 -23.56 -2.74 -6.15
N PRO A 111 -24.52 -2.25 -6.99
CA PRO A 111 -25.14 -2.84 -8.19
C PRO A 111 -24.88 -2.15 -9.55
N TYR A 112 -24.20 -1.00 -9.63
CA TYR A 112 -24.01 -0.25 -10.90
C TYR A 112 -22.66 -0.51 -11.60
N ARG A 113 -22.09 -1.72 -11.46
CA ARG A 113 -20.87 -2.27 -12.12
C ARG A 113 -19.78 -1.26 -12.54
N LYS A 114 -19.44 -0.32 -11.67
CA LYS A 114 -18.31 0.60 -11.88
C LYS A 114 -16.97 -0.08 -11.63
N LEU A 115 -16.93 -1.05 -10.72
CA LEU A 115 -15.72 -1.73 -10.29
C LEU A 115 -15.93 -3.25 -10.36
N LYS A 116 -14.87 -3.98 -10.71
CA LYS A 116 -14.78 -5.44 -10.54
C LYS A 116 -13.46 -5.76 -9.86
N LEU A 117 -13.52 -6.44 -8.73
CA LEU A 117 -12.36 -6.95 -8.03
C LEU A 117 -11.79 -8.17 -8.79
N PHE A 118 -10.50 -8.15 -9.08
CA PHE A 118 -9.79 -9.31 -9.63
C PHE A 118 -9.15 -10.18 -8.55
N GLY A 119 -8.68 -9.56 -7.48
CA GLY A 119 -8.06 -10.28 -6.35
C GLY A 119 -7.39 -9.32 -5.38
N VAL A 120 -7.02 -9.88 -4.22
CA VAL A 120 -6.24 -9.24 -3.16
C VAL A 120 -4.94 -10.01 -3.02
N PHE A 121 -3.83 -9.28 -2.90
CA PHE A 121 -2.47 -9.83 -2.96
C PHE A 121 -1.59 -9.22 -1.87
N GLU A 122 -0.63 -10.00 -1.39
CA GLU A 122 0.40 -9.55 -0.44
C GLU A 122 1.57 -8.93 -1.21
N THR A 123 1.95 -7.69 -0.91
CA THR A 123 3.02 -6.96 -1.61
C THR A 123 4.34 -7.73 -1.57
N GLU A 124 4.73 -8.23 -0.39
CA GLU A 124 5.98 -8.96 -0.18
C GLU A 124 6.08 -10.23 -1.04
N GLU A 125 4.94 -10.87 -1.34
CA GLU A 125 4.94 -12.08 -2.15
C GLU A 125 5.25 -11.79 -3.63
N TYR A 126 4.79 -10.65 -4.16
CA TYR A 126 4.78 -10.39 -5.60
C TYR A 126 5.75 -9.31 -6.06
N LYS A 127 6.33 -8.50 -5.16
CA LYS A 127 7.20 -7.36 -5.53
C LYS A 127 8.45 -7.75 -6.33
N ASP A 128 9.02 -8.92 -6.07
CA ASP A 128 10.23 -9.43 -6.70
C ASP A 128 9.97 -10.53 -7.75
N LYS A 129 8.73 -11.03 -7.83
CA LYS A 129 8.35 -12.07 -8.78
C LYS A 129 8.05 -11.44 -10.15
N ARG A 130 9.10 -11.24 -10.96
CA ARG A 130 8.90 -11.06 -12.41
C ARG A 130 8.34 -12.36 -12.97
N PHE A 131 7.04 -12.40 -13.25
CA PHE A 131 6.49 -13.39 -14.17
C PHE A 131 6.96 -12.99 -15.56
N THR A 132 8.10 -13.54 -15.99
CA THR A 132 8.49 -13.45 -17.39
C THR A 132 7.37 -14.13 -18.19
N PRO A 133 6.67 -13.43 -19.10
CA PRO A 133 5.74 -14.10 -19.98
C PRO A 133 6.51 -15.19 -20.72
N VAL A 134 6.00 -16.42 -20.66
CA VAL A 134 6.56 -17.57 -21.36
C VAL A 134 6.60 -17.23 -22.84
N GLY A 135 7.74 -16.76 -23.35
CA GLY A 135 7.89 -16.19 -24.69
C GLY A 135 8.91 -15.06 -24.82
N TYR A 136 9.30 -14.38 -23.73
CA TYR A 136 10.33 -13.33 -23.77
C TYR A 136 11.65 -13.82 -23.17
N VAL A 137 12.28 -14.80 -23.82
CA VAL A 137 13.70 -15.09 -23.62
C VAL A 137 14.45 -14.29 -24.70
N PRO A 138 15.31 -13.33 -24.34
CA PRO A 138 16.18 -12.70 -25.34
C PRO A 138 17.12 -13.77 -25.87
N GLY A 139 16.91 -14.24 -27.11
CA GLY A 139 17.78 -15.21 -27.77
C GLY A 139 17.12 -16.49 -28.29
N ALA A 140 15.79 -16.60 -28.36
CA ALA A 140 15.13 -17.69 -29.08
C ALA A 140 14.51 -17.20 -30.40
N ALA A 141 15.28 -17.42 -31.48
CA ALA A 141 15.03 -17.17 -32.91
C ALA A 141 15.19 -15.71 -33.41
#